data_AF-F6DPS5-F1
#
_entry.id   AF-F6DPS5-F1
#
_cell.length_a   1.000
_cell.length_b   1.000
_cell.length_c   1.000
_cell.angle_alpha   90.00
_cell.angle_beta   90.00
_cell.angle_gamma   90.00
#
_symmetry.space_group_name_H-M   'P 1'
#
loop_
_entity.id
_entity.type
_entity.pdbx_description
1 polymer ?
#
loop_
_entity_poly.entity_id
_entity_poly.type
_entity_poly.pdbx_seq_one_letter_code
_entity_poly.pdbx_strand_id
1 'polypeptide(L)'
;MGNISLQIERSASGNVEAGEAVIFDTIISSDGNISYDPLTGIITFNESGRYIVNWWVATQGAMTLSGAAFALSSSQLDFIEGSSASKIGQITGFGMIKVNVAPVSLSLINASTGTILYSSAPPSKAMLFVSLDGGLADTSLCFITAQYTHIIKQLLALYPTSVMSVFTTNTGTITGTPYQVYTSPEANDGGLFILINSLGQYETIPLMAITAIYIGADTVYNPSITYLPAPAPLPPGCDTNLMTAIHDYLPVPTEVIIYVGPLTQASGEIYRNEYGVIVLSDADGNTPIFIPVNQIARIITNPPELNKTNVKPVIKNLTDIES
;
A
#
# COMPACT_ATOMS: atom_id res chain seq x y z
N MET A 1 -5.01 -1.69 1.62
CA MET A 1 -5.47 -1.13 2.91
C MET A 1 -6.67 -1.93 3.37
N GLY A 2 -6.65 -2.42 4.62
CA GLY A 2 -7.78 -3.22 5.12
C GLY A 2 -8.99 -2.32 5.06
N ASN A 3 -10.18 -2.86 4.87
CA ASN A 3 -11.38 -2.05 5.09
C ASN A 3 -11.46 -1.77 6.60
N ILE A 4 -10.65 -0.85 7.12
CA ILE A 4 -10.74 -0.44 8.51
C ILE A 4 -12.05 0.31 8.63
N SER A 5 -12.97 -0.31 9.34
CA SER A 5 -14.27 0.28 9.61
C SER A 5 -14.67 -0.02 11.04
N LEU A 6 -15.22 0.98 11.70
CA LEU A 6 -15.79 0.84 13.03
C LEU A 6 -17.14 1.51 13.02
N GLN A 7 -18.16 0.78 13.47
CA GLN A 7 -19.48 1.33 13.71
C GLN A 7 -19.89 0.99 15.13
N ILE A 8 -20.11 2.02 15.94
CA ILE A 8 -20.49 1.91 17.34
C ILE A 8 -21.75 2.72 17.59
N GLU A 9 -22.57 2.22 18.50
CA GLU A 9 -23.87 2.77 18.83
C GLU A 9 -24.05 2.85 20.34
N ARG A 10 -24.81 3.86 20.77
CA ARG A 10 -25.34 3.97 22.12
C ARG A 10 -26.85 3.82 22.07
N SER A 11 -27.40 2.89 22.83
CA SER A 11 -28.86 2.75 23.05
C SER A 11 -29.29 3.16 24.46
N ALA A 12 -28.36 3.15 25.42
CA ALA A 12 -28.59 3.49 26.81
C ALA A 12 -28.95 4.97 27.02
N SER A 13 -29.94 5.20 27.89
CA SER A 13 -30.23 6.54 28.41
C SER A 13 -29.08 7.06 29.28
N GLY A 14 -29.15 8.32 29.68
CA GLY A 14 -28.16 8.92 30.58
C GLY A 14 -27.79 10.34 30.18
N ASN A 15 -26.61 10.74 30.61
CA ASN A 15 -26.04 12.04 30.35
C ASN A 15 -24.53 11.94 30.17
N VAL A 16 -23.92 13.00 29.65
CA VAL A 16 -22.47 13.17 29.55
C VAL A 16 -22.12 14.52 30.16
N GLU A 17 -21.25 14.50 31.17
CA GLU A 17 -20.75 15.71 31.83
C GLU A 17 -19.80 16.50 30.92
N ALA A 18 -19.48 17.73 31.29
CA ALA A 18 -18.58 18.57 30.50
C ALA A 18 -17.17 17.97 30.46
N GLY A 19 -16.59 17.81 29.27
CA GLY A 19 -15.27 17.21 29.07
C GLY A 19 -15.23 15.68 29.07
N GLU A 20 -16.32 15.02 29.42
CA GLU A 20 -16.39 13.56 29.46
C GLU A 20 -16.64 12.94 28.08
N ALA A 21 -16.22 11.69 27.92
CA ALA A 21 -16.39 10.92 26.69
C ALA A 21 -17.82 10.38 26.53
N VAL A 22 -18.30 10.38 25.29
CA VAL A 22 -19.53 9.71 24.88
C VAL A 22 -19.26 8.21 24.83
N ILE A 23 -19.91 7.46 25.72
CA ILE A 23 -19.80 6.01 25.77
C ILE A 23 -20.83 5.37 24.84
N PHE A 24 -20.35 4.60 23.87
CA PHE A 24 -21.14 3.70 23.03
C PHE A 24 -21.17 2.31 23.67
N ASP A 25 -22.36 1.77 23.85
CA ASP A 25 -22.60 0.51 24.57
C ASP A 25 -22.54 -0.72 23.66
N THR A 26 -22.64 -0.51 22.35
CA THR A 26 -22.75 -1.58 21.36
C THR A 26 -21.77 -1.35 20.22
N ILE A 27 -20.99 -2.39 19.88
CA ILE A 27 -20.18 -2.44 18.66
C ILE A 27 -21.02 -3.13 17.59
N ILE A 28 -21.45 -2.38 16.58
CA ILE A 28 -22.24 -2.90 15.44
C ILE A 28 -21.31 -3.63 14.47
N SER A 29 -20.15 -3.02 14.16
CA SER A 29 -19.14 -3.59 13.28
C SER A 29 -17.76 -3.11 13.70
N SER A 30 -16.77 -3.99 13.60
CA SER A 30 -15.35 -3.67 13.78
C SER A 30 -14.54 -4.54 12.84
N ASP A 31 -13.91 -3.93 11.84
CA ASP A 31 -13.06 -4.60 10.87
C ASP A 31 -11.73 -3.85 10.72
N GLY A 32 -10.66 -4.60 10.45
CA GLY A 32 -9.30 -4.09 10.35
C GLY A 32 -8.64 -3.74 11.69
N ASN A 33 -7.55 -2.98 11.62
CA ASN A 33 -6.67 -2.70 12.76
C ASN A 33 -7.15 -1.49 13.59
N ILE A 34 -8.39 -1.57 14.07
CA ILE A 34 -9.05 -0.58 14.93
C ILE A 34 -9.69 -1.27 16.13
N SER A 35 -9.65 -0.64 17.29
CA SER A 35 -10.26 -1.16 18.51
C SER A 35 -11.04 -0.08 19.25
N TYR A 36 -12.07 -0.49 19.99
CA TYR A 36 -12.89 0.39 20.81
C TYR A 36 -13.09 -0.22 22.20
N ASP A 37 -12.91 0.58 23.25
CA ASP A 37 -13.18 0.21 24.63
C ASP A 37 -14.52 0.81 25.10
N PRO A 38 -15.58 -0.01 25.32
CA PRO A 38 -16.89 0.47 25.73
C PRO A 38 -16.96 0.96 27.18
N LEU A 39 -15.92 0.76 28.01
CA LEU A 39 -15.87 1.30 29.36
C LEU A 39 -15.36 2.74 29.39
N THR A 40 -14.43 3.06 28.50
CA THR A 40 -13.74 4.36 28.49
C THR A 40 -14.19 5.26 27.34
N GLY A 41 -14.81 4.71 26.28
CA GLY A 41 -15.17 5.46 25.09
C GLY A 41 -13.97 5.79 24.19
N ILE A 42 -12.86 5.06 24.34
CA ILE A 42 -11.63 5.28 23.59
C ILE A 42 -11.61 4.39 22.35
N ILE A 43 -11.49 5.01 21.19
CA ILE A 43 -11.17 4.38 19.91
C ILE A 43 -9.66 4.43 19.74
N THR A 44 -9.01 3.31 19.40
CA THR A 44 -7.57 3.26 19.12
C THR A 44 -7.34 2.90 17.67
N PHE A 45 -6.65 3.78 16.95
CA PHE A 45 -6.13 3.53 15.61
C PHE A 45 -4.75 2.87 15.72
N ASN A 46 -4.66 1.60 15.30
CA ASN A 46 -3.42 0.81 15.41
C ASN A 46 -2.62 0.81 14.08
N GLU A 47 -3.06 1.57 13.09
CA GLU A 47 -2.43 1.69 11.77
C GLU A 47 -2.35 3.16 11.35
N SER A 48 -1.23 3.54 10.71
CA SER A 48 -1.08 4.87 10.11
C SER A 48 -2.03 5.03 8.94
N GLY A 49 -2.67 6.19 8.81
CA GLY A 49 -3.63 6.40 7.75
C GLY A 49 -4.49 7.63 7.96
N ARG A 50 -5.34 7.91 6.98
CA ARG A 50 -6.32 9.00 7.02
C ARG A 50 -7.69 8.42 7.33
N TYR A 51 -8.23 8.74 8.48
CA TYR A 51 -9.52 8.23 8.94
C TYR A 51 -10.59 9.31 8.79
N ILE A 52 -11.71 8.93 8.20
CA ILE A 52 -12.93 9.75 8.14
C ILE A 52 -13.83 9.30 9.27
N VAL A 53 -14.24 10.25 10.10
CA VAL A 53 -15.10 10.01 11.26
C VAL A 53 -16.38 10.81 11.06
N ASN A 54 -17.52 10.13 11.10
CA ASN A 54 -18.83 10.74 11.10
C ASN A 54 -19.57 10.31 12.35
N TRP A 55 -20.21 11.26 13.03
CA TRP A 55 -20.92 10.97 14.26
C TRP A 55 -22.20 11.78 14.38
N TRP A 56 -23.11 11.25 15.18
CA TRP A 56 -24.27 12.01 15.64
C TRP A 56 -24.66 11.62 17.06
N VAL A 57 -25.24 12.58 17.79
CA VAL A 57 -25.75 12.41 19.15
C VAL A 57 -27.12 13.07 19.24
N ALA A 58 -28.12 12.34 19.71
CA ALA A 58 -29.46 12.87 19.96
C ALA A 58 -29.56 13.40 21.39
N THR A 59 -29.88 14.69 21.54
CA THR A 59 -30.01 15.38 22.84
C THR A 59 -31.46 15.76 23.11
N GLN A 60 -31.89 15.69 24.38
CA GLN A 60 -33.17 16.25 24.83
C GLN A 60 -33.00 17.54 25.64
N GLY A 61 -31.78 17.90 25.97
CA GLY A 61 -31.44 19.13 26.69
C GLY A 61 -29.97 19.18 27.03
N ALA A 62 -29.50 20.38 27.33
CA ALA A 62 -28.14 20.65 27.82
C ALA A 62 -28.21 21.67 28.96
N MET A 63 -27.51 21.39 30.05
CA MET A 63 -27.37 22.29 31.21
C MET A 63 -26.26 23.33 30.96
N THR A 64 -26.33 23.98 29.80
CA THR A 64 -25.34 24.94 29.31
C THR A 64 -25.99 26.28 29.02
N LEU A 65 -25.23 27.37 29.06
CA LEU A 65 -25.72 28.69 28.61
C LEU A 65 -25.60 28.82 27.09
N SER A 66 -24.52 28.27 26.51
CA SER A 66 -24.33 28.07 25.07
C SER A 66 -25.20 26.93 24.54
N GLY A 67 -25.18 26.68 23.23
CA GLY A 67 -25.80 25.48 22.63
C GLY A 67 -25.16 24.17 23.13
N ALA A 68 -25.35 23.10 22.36
CA ALA A 68 -24.70 21.81 22.63
C ALA A 68 -23.58 21.57 21.62
N ALA A 69 -22.44 21.08 22.11
CA ALA A 69 -21.23 20.88 21.32
C ALA A 69 -20.54 19.58 21.72
N PHE A 70 -20.08 18.82 20.73
CA PHE A 70 -19.22 17.67 20.91
C PHE A 70 -17.97 17.84 20.05
N ALA A 71 -16.86 17.29 20.48
CA ALA A 71 -15.61 17.34 19.73
C ALA A 71 -15.00 15.95 19.60
N LEU A 72 -14.43 15.68 18.43
CA LEU A 72 -13.49 14.58 18.25
C LEU A 72 -12.15 15.04 18.81
N SER A 73 -11.71 14.39 19.90
CA SER A 73 -10.45 14.68 20.58
C SER A 73 -9.48 13.53 20.42
N SER A 74 -8.31 13.80 19.82
CA SER A 74 -7.25 12.81 19.60
C SER A 74 -6.04 13.01 20.52
N SER A 75 -5.23 11.96 20.72
CA SER A 75 -3.94 12.07 21.42
C SER A 75 -2.91 12.94 20.68
N GLN A 76 -3.19 13.33 19.44
CA GLN A 76 -2.34 14.19 18.61
C GLN A 76 -2.75 15.67 18.69
N LEU A 77 -3.60 16.04 19.65
CA LEU A 77 -4.13 17.38 19.86
C LEU A 77 -5.14 17.83 18.79
N ASP A 78 -5.69 16.89 18.01
CA ASP A 78 -6.84 17.21 17.17
C ASP A 78 -8.05 17.49 18.07
N PHE A 79 -8.75 18.57 17.79
CA PHE A 79 -10.00 18.95 18.45
C PHE A 79 -10.97 19.47 17.40
N ILE A 80 -11.79 18.58 16.85
CA ILE A 80 -12.71 18.90 15.76
C ILE A 80 -14.12 18.98 16.33
N GLU A 81 -14.64 20.20 16.46
CA GLU A 81 -15.93 20.47 17.07
C GLU A 81 -17.09 20.37 16.08
N GLY A 82 -18.16 19.71 16.49
CA GLY A 82 -19.49 19.81 15.89
C GLY A 82 -20.47 20.36 16.92
N SER A 83 -21.09 21.50 16.61
CA SER A 83 -21.95 22.21 17.55
C SER A 83 -23.29 22.62 16.93
N SER A 84 -24.27 22.85 17.80
CA SER A 84 -25.59 23.34 17.45
C SER A 84 -26.06 24.36 18.48
N ALA A 85 -26.67 25.45 18.03
CA ALA A 85 -27.34 26.40 18.92
C ALA A 85 -28.56 25.76 19.61
N SER A 86 -29.16 24.74 19.00
CA SER A 86 -30.24 23.98 19.61
C SER A 86 -29.69 23.01 20.66
N LYS A 87 -30.37 22.95 21.81
CA LYS A 87 -30.07 22.01 22.90
C LYS A 87 -30.83 20.68 22.74
N ILE A 88 -31.74 20.62 21.79
CA ILE A 88 -32.65 19.50 21.55
C ILE A 88 -32.53 19.09 20.08
N GLY A 89 -32.54 17.79 19.82
CA GLY A 89 -32.47 17.21 18.48
C GLY A 89 -31.16 16.47 18.24
N GLN A 90 -30.89 16.17 16.98
CA GLN A 90 -29.68 15.47 16.56
C GLN A 90 -28.57 16.48 16.28
N ILE A 91 -27.44 16.30 16.95
CA ILE A 91 -26.20 17.04 16.68
C ILE A 91 -25.31 16.11 15.89
N THR A 92 -24.77 16.61 14.80
CA THR A 92 -23.94 15.83 13.87
C THR A 92 -22.59 16.49 13.73
N GLY A 93 -21.55 15.69 13.50
CA GLY A 93 -20.24 16.21 13.12
C GLY A 93 -19.52 15.26 12.18
N PHE A 94 -18.57 15.84 11.47
CA PHE A 94 -17.64 15.15 10.60
C PHE A 94 -16.23 15.57 10.99
N GLY A 95 -15.28 14.66 10.84
CA GLY A 95 -13.88 14.94 11.10
C GLY A 95 -12.97 14.03 10.30
N MET A 96 -11.75 14.48 10.08
CA MET A 96 -10.71 13.69 9.45
C MET A 96 -9.50 13.69 10.36
N ILE A 97 -9.01 12.50 10.69
CA ILE A 97 -7.85 12.30 11.57
C ILE A 97 -6.73 11.67 10.74
N LYS A 98 -5.55 12.31 10.73
CA LYS A 98 -4.37 11.78 10.04
C LYS A 98 -3.41 11.18 11.06
N VAL A 99 -3.36 9.86 11.13
CA VAL A 99 -2.45 9.12 11.99
C VAL A 99 -1.10 8.96 11.29
N ASN A 100 -0.11 9.78 11.68
CA ASN A 100 1.25 9.67 11.15
C ASN A 100 2.04 8.49 11.76
N VAL A 101 1.83 8.22 13.07
CA VAL A 101 2.47 7.14 13.82
C VAL A 101 1.42 6.52 14.73
N ALA A 102 1.18 5.22 14.61
CA ALA A 102 0.28 4.47 15.48
C ALA A 102 0.99 4.01 16.77
N PRO A 103 0.30 3.82 17.90
CA PRO A 103 -1.15 3.98 18.08
C PRO A 103 -1.58 5.42 18.39
N VAL A 104 -2.78 5.80 17.93
CA VAL A 104 -3.45 7.08 18.25
C VAL A 104 -4.81 6.80 18.86
N SER A 105 -5.13 7.46 19.98
CA SER A 105 -6.44 7.37 20.62
C SER A 105 -7.35 8.52 20.17
N LEU A 106 -8.64 8.23 20.01
CA LEU A 106 -9.69 9.18 19.68
C LEU A 106 -10.91 8.94 20.57
N SER A 107 -11.51 10.01 21.07
CA SER A 107 -12.80 9.97 21.75
C SER A 107 -13.70 11.10 21.27
N LEU A 108 -15.01 10.83 21.22
CA LEU A 108 -16.01 11.87 21.07
C LEU A 108 -16.33 12.41 22.48
N ILE A 109 -16.00 13.66 22.76
CA ILE A 109 -16.17 14.27 24.07
C ILE A 109 -17.24 15.36 24.04
N ASN A 110 -17.90 15.58 25.17
CA ASN A 110 -18.76 16.74 25.35
C ASN A 110 -17.89 18.01 25.48
N ALA A 111 -17.87 18.82 24.43
CA ALA A 111 -17.10 20.05 24.36
C ALA A 111 -17.83 21.26 24.96
N SER A 112 -19.07 21.07 25.41
CA SER A 112 -19.86 22.13 26.02
C SER A 112 -19.47 22.38 27.49
N THR A 113 -19.89 23.51 28.06
CA THR A 113 -19.53 23.92 29.43
C THR A 113 -20.37 23.24 30.52
N GLY A 114 -21.17 22.24 30.18
CA GLY A 114 -22.15 21.65 31.09
C GLY A 114 -22.67 20.32 30.59
N THR A 115 -23.51 19.69 31.41
CA THR A 115 -23.96 18.32 31.19
C THR A 115 -25.03 18.23 30.08
N ILE A 116 -24.84 17.34 29.13
CA ILE A 116 -25.80 17.06 28.04
C ILE A 116 -26.61 15.80 28.37
N LEU A 117 -27.93 15.87 28.18
CA LEU A 117 -28.85 14.76 28.40
C LEU A 117 -29.20 14.09 27.06
N TYR A 118 -29.04 12.77 26.98
CA TYR A 118 -29.43 12.00 25.79
C TYR A 118 -30.95 11.98 25.61
N SER A 119 -31.39 12.01 24.35
CA SER A 119 -32.81 12.01 24.02
C SER A 119 -33.47 10.67 24.34
N SER A 120 -34.57 10.65 25.07
CA SER A 120 -35.36 9.43 25.28
C SER A 120 -36.14 8.98 24.03
N ALA A 121 -36.31 9.86 23.02
CA ALA A 121 -37.18 9.62 21.87
C ALA A 121 -36.69 8.57 20.85
N PRO A 122 -35.49 8.69 20.24
CA PRO A 122 -35.01 7.69 19.29
C PRO A 122 -34.49 6.43 20.00
N PRO A 123 -34.63 5.20 19.45
CA PRO A 123 -34.04 4.00 20.07
C PRO A 123 -32.53 4.10 20.23
N SER A 124 -31.87 4.58 19.18
CA SER A 124 -30.44 4.91 19.16
C SER A 124 -30.21 6.34 19.64
N LYS A 125 -29.29 6.52 20.58
CA LYS A 125 -29.00 7.79 21.24
C LYS A 125 -27.79 8.48 20.64
N ALA A 126 -26.85 7.70 20.12
CA ALA A 126 -25.69 8.19 19.42
C ALA A 126 -25.13 7.10 18.51
N MET A 127 -24.47 7.52 17.44
CA MET A 127 -23.71 6.62 16.58
C MET A 127 -22.42 7.31 16.15
N LEU A 128 -21.37 6.52 16.00
CA LEU A 128 -20.11 6.95 15.42
C LEU A 128 -19.65 5.90 14.41
N PHE A 129 -19.28 6.39 13.24
CA PHE A 129 -18.73 5.61 12.16
C PHE A 129 -17.33 6.12 11.83
N VAL A 130 -16.38 5.21 11.76
CA VAL A 130 -15.03 5.46 11.27
C VAL A 130 -14.80 4.61 10.04
N SER A 131 -14.22 5.20 9.00
CA SER A 131 -13.66 4.47 7.87
C SER A 131 -12.27 5.00 7.56
N LEU A 132 -11.32 4.10 7.26
CA LEU A 132 -10.08 4.50 6.62
C LEU A 132 -10.35 4.96 5.18
N ASP A 133 -9.81 6.12 4.84
CA ASP A 133 -9.79 6.61 3.48
C ASP A 133 -8.68 5.87 2.71
N GLY A 134 -9.07 4.76 2.09
CA GLY A 134 -8.22 3.82 1.39
C GLY A 134 -7.72 4.32 0.03
N GLY A 135 -7.16 5.53 -0.03
CA GLY A 135 -6.72 6.14 -1.28
C GLY A 135 -5.86 5.19 -2.14
N LEU A 136 -6.05 5.24 -3.47
CA LEU A 136 -5.33 4.39 -4.43
C LEU A 136 -3.78 4.55 -4.39
N ALA A 137 -3.28 5.56 -3.69
CA ALA A 137 -1.86 5.86 -3.55
C ALA A 137 -1.10 4.82 -2.69
N ASP A 138 -1.80 4.04 -1.88
CA ASP A 138 -1.19 3.09 -0.92
C ASP A 138 -1.54 1.63 -1.27
N THR A 139 -1.58 1.27 -2.55
CA THR A 139 -1.72 -0.14 -2.95
C THR A 139 -0.36 -0.84 -2.97
N SER A 140 -0.34 -2.17 -2.80
CA SER A 140 0.90 -2.93 -3.01
C SER A 140 1.38 -2.80 -4.46
N LEU A 141 0.49 -2.59 -5.43
CA LEU A 141 0.87 -2.28 -6.81
C LEU A 141 1.66 -0.96 -6.92
N CYS A 142 1.24 0.09 -6.21
CA CYS A 142 2.01 1.33 -6.11
C CYS A 142 3.37 1.10 -5.47
N PHE A 143 3.43 0.31 -4.39
CA PHE A 143 4.71 -0.08 -3.77
C PHE A 143 5.62 -0.86 -4.73
N ILE A 144 5.09 -1.87 -5.44
CA ILE A 144 5.83 -2.64 -6.46
C ILE A 144 6.42 -1.69 -7.51
N THR A 145 5.63 -0.73 -7.97
CA THR A 145 6.08 0.25 -8.96
C THR A 145 7.17 1.16 -8.40
N ALA A 146 7.03 1.65 -7.17
CA ALA A 146 8.04 2.48 -6.51
C ALA A 146 9.36 1.70 -6.27
N GLN A 147 9.26 0.46 -5.80
CA GLN A 147 10.39 -0.47 -5.62
C GLN A 147 11.12 -0.69 -6.93
N TYR A 148 10.37 -0.88 -8.01
CA TYR A 148 10.91 -1.10 -9.33
C TYR A 148 11.59 0.15 -9.90
N THR A 149 10.97 1.33 -9.75
CA THR A 149 11.56 2.62 -10.10
C THR A 149 12.86 2.88 -9.32
N HIS A 150 12.88 2.59 -8.02
CA HIS A 150 14.06 2.71 -7.16
C HIS A 150 15.22 1.84 -7.67
N ILE A 151 14.93 0.62 -8.14
CA ILE A 151 15.93 -0.26 -8.74
C ILE A 151 16.41 0.30 -10.07
N ILE A 152 15.52 0.68 -10.98
CA ILE A 152 15.93 1.19 -12.30
C ILE A 152 16.83 2.42 -12.13
N LYS A 153 16.50 3.37 -11.26
CA LYS A 153 17.36 4.53 -10.95
C LYS A 153 18.77 4.11 -10.51
N GLN A 154 18.89 3.04 -9.72
CA GLN A 154 20.20 2.48 -9.36
C GLN A 154 20.88 1.79 -10.55
N LEU A 155 20.14 1.08 -11.40
CA LEU A 155 20.71 0.46 -12.60
C LEU A 155 21.31 1.50 -13.56
N LEU A 156 20.67 2.67 -13.71
CA LEU A 156 21.23 3.80 -14.47
C LEU A 156 22.59 4.24 -13.93
N ALA A 157 22.73 4.30 -12.59
CA ALA A 157 23.95 4.75 -11.94
C ALA A 157 25.06 3.68 -11.95
N LEU A 158 24.70 2.41 -11.77
CA LEU A 158 25.63 1.30 -11.61
C LEU A 158 26.05 0.68 -12.94
N TYR A 159 25.21 0.76 -13.97
CA TYR A 159 25.44 0.17 -15.29
C TYR A 159 25.19 1.18 -16.45
N PRO A 160 25.77 2.39 -16.40
CA PRO A 160 25.43 3.47 -17.34
C PRO A 160 25.82 3.19 -18.80
N THR A 161 26.78 2.29 -19.01
CA THR A 161 27.30 1.95 -20.36
C THR A 161 26.83 0.59 -20.85
N SER A 162 26.13 -0.18 -20.01
CA SER A 162 25.65 -1.49 -20.37
C SER A 162 24.48 -1.38 -21.36
N VAL A 163 24.53 -2.18 -22.42
CA VAL A 163 23.42 -2.30 -23.36
C VAL A 163 22.40 -3.26 -22.75
N MET A 164 21.29 -2.71 -22.27
CA MET A 164 20.22 -3.44 -21.62
C MET A 164 19.22 -3.96 -22.66
N SER A 165 18.62 -5.11 -22.39
CA SER A 165 17.45 -5.62 -23.10
C SER A 165 16.25 -5.60 -22.17
N VAL A 166 15.25 -4.81 -22.51
CA VAL A 166 14.02 -4.63 -21.76
C VAL A 166 12.89 -5.34 -22.49
N PHE A 167 12.26 -6.28 -21.79
CA PHE A 167 11.13 -7.05 -22.28
C PHE A 167 9.84 -6.39 -21.80
N THR A 168 8.82 -6.41 -22.66
CA THR A 168 7.55 -5.74 -22.37
C THR A 168 6.38 -6.72 -22.44
N THR A 169 5.19 -6.25 -22.07
CA THR A 169 3.94 -7.01 -22.24
C THR A 169 3.56 -7.19 -23.71
N ASN A 170 4.19 -6.42 -24.61
CA ASN A 170 4.09 -6.59 -26.06
C ASN A 170 5.16 -7.54 -26.57
N THR A 171 5.04 -7.99 -27.82
CA THR A 171 5.89 -9.04 -28.40
C THR A 171 7.31 -8.58 -28.82
N GLY A 172 7.78 -7.42 -28.35
CA GLY A 172 9.05 -6.82 -28.74
C GLY A 172 10.02 -6.64 -27.58
N THR A 173 11.30 -6.92 -27.85
CA THR A 173 12.42 -6.58 -26.96
C THR A 173 13.00 -5.24 -27.37
N ILE A 174 13.14 -4.35 -26.40
CA ILE A 174 13.70 -3.02 -26.60
C ILE A 174 15.12 -3.04 -26.07
N THR A 175 16.10 -2.70 -26.91
CA THR A 175 17.53 -2.77 -26.55
C THR A 175 18.19 -1.40 -26.68
N GLY A 176 18.97 -1.02 -25.68
CA GLY A 176 19.67 0.26 -25.67
C GLY A 176 20.44 0.52 -24.38
N THR A 177 21.15 1.64 -24.34
CA THR A 177 21.85 2.11 -23.14
C THR A 177 20.87 2.87 -22.23
N PRO A 178 20.90 2.66 -20.90
CA PRO A 178 19.99 3.34 -19.99
C PRO A 178 20.24 4.84 -19.94
N TYR A 179 19.19 5.64 -20.09
CA TYR A 179 19.30 7.09 -20.12
C TYR A 179 18.65 7.77 -18.91
N GLN A 180 17.33 7.60 -18.72
CA GLN A 180 16.63 8.23 -17.60
C GLN A 180 15.36 7.48 -17.20
N VAL A 181 14.94 7.68 -15.96
CA VAL A 181 13.56 7.45 -15.54
C VAL A 181 12.84 8.81 -15.49
N TYR A 182 11.86 9.01 -16.37
CA TYR A 182 11.14 10.27 -16.47
C TYR A 182 9.97 10.35 -15.48
N THR A 183 9.89 11.49 -14.80
CA THR A 183 8.80 11.85 -13.86
C THR A 183 8.10 13.10 -14.38
N SER A 184 6.77 13.08 -14.46
CA SER A 184 5.97 14.25 -14.85
C SER A 184 6.02 15.33 -13.75
N PRO A 185 5.96 16.63 -14.08
CA PRO A 185 5.86 17.70 -13.06
C PRO A 185 4.69 17.56 -12.08
N GLU A 186 3.61 16.89 -12.51
CA GLU A 186 2.42 16.62 -11.68
C GLU A 186 2.50 15.29 -10.91
N ALA A 187 3.63 14.58 -11.00
CA ALA A 187 3.82 13.26 -10.40
C ALA A 187 4.94 13.26 -9.36
N ASN A 188 4.83 12.35 -8.38
CA ASN A 188 5.80 12.21 -7.30
C ASN A 188 6.87 11.13 -7.59
N ASP A 189 6.70 10.33 -8.65
CA ASP A 189 7.68 9.30 -9.02
C ASP A 189 7.69 9.01 -10.53
N GLY A 190 8.68 8.22 -10.95
CA GLY A 190 8.93 7.85 -12.34
C GLY A 190 7.76 7.08 -12.97
N GLY A 191 7.45 7.42 -14.22
CA GLY A 191 6.42 6.73 -15.01
C GLY A 191 6.95 6.06 -16.28
N LEU A 192 8.08 6.54 -16.81
CA LEU A 192 8.67 6.05 -18.05
C LEU A 192 10.15 5.72 -17.85
N PHE A 193 10.61 4.60 -18.40
CA PHE A 193 12.02 4.27 -18.52
C PHE A 193 12.46 4.50 -19.97
N ILE A 194 13.57 5.22 -20.14
CA ILE A 194 14.06 5.64 -21.45
C ILE A 194 15.45 5.04 -21.68
N LEU A 195 15.61 4.37 -22.82
CA LEU A 195 16.88 3.90 -23.36
C LEU A 195 17.28 4.73 -24.57
N ILE A 196 18.57 4.74 -24.89
CA ILE A 196 19.10 5.24 -26.17
C ILE A 196 19.54 4.04 -27.00
N ASN A 197 18.91 3.84 -28.16
CA ASN A 197 19.24 2.74 -29.08
C ASN A 197 20.57 3.01 -29.83
N SER A 198 21.02 2.04 -30.63
CA SER A 198 22.28 2.15 -31.38
C SER A 198 22.32 3.28 -32.42
N LEU A 199 21.16 3.82 -32.81
CA LEU A 199 21.02 4.96 -33.72
C LEU A 199 20.95 6.30 -32.98
N GLY A 200 21.07 6.30 -31.65
CA GLY A 200 20.94 7.51 -30.82
C GLY A 200 19.50 7.97 -30.60
N GLN A 201 18.50 7.13 -30.90
CA GLN A 201 17.09 7.47 -30.71
C GLN A 201 16.61 7.04 -29.32
N TYR A 202 15.65 7.78 -28.77
CA TYR A 202 15.04 7.46 -27.49
C TYR A 202 13.96 6.40 -27.63
N GLU A 203 14.16 5.26 -26.99
CA GLU A 203 13.16 4.21 -26.81
C GLU A 203 12.51 4.39 -25.43
N THR A 204 11.24 4.79 -25.41
CA THR A 204 10.52 5.15 -24.18
C THR A 204 9.51 4.09 -23.81
N ILE A 205 9.63 3.54 -22.60
CA ILE A 205 8.88 2.38 -22.13
C ILE A 205 8.08 2.78 -20.89
N PRO A 206 6.75 2.65 -20.88
CA PRO A 206 5.97 2.77 -19.65
C PRO A 206 6.43 1.74 -18.63
N LEU A 207 6.68 2.15 -17.39
CA LEU A 207 7.21 1.23 -16.37
C LEU A 207 6.30 0.01 -16.16
N MET A 208 4.98 0.22 -16.19
CA MET A 208 3.98 -0.85 -16.07
C MET A 208 3.92 -1.79 -17.28
N ALA A 209 4.58 -1.47 -18.38
CA ALA A 209 4.68 -2.36 -19.53
C ALA A 209 5.92 -3.27 -19.45
N ILE A 210 6.87 -3.02 -18.55
CA ILE A 210 8.11 -3.79 -18.47
C ILE A 210 7.86 -5.10 -17.72
N THR A 211 8.23 -6.22 -18.34
CA THR A 211 8.05 -7.58 -17.79
C THR A 211 9.35 -8.18 -17.29
N ALA A 212 10.50 -7.75 -17.83
CA ALA A 212 11.84 -8.06 -17.31
C ALA A 212 12.88 -7.08 -17.84
N ILE A 213 13.96 -6.88 -17.09
CA ILE A 213 15.16 -6.15 -17.53
C ILE A 213 16.36 -7.08 -17.42
N TYR A 214 17.01 -7.31 -18.56
CA TYR A 214 18.33 -7.91 -18.63
C TYR A 214 19.38 -6.80 -18.75
N ILE A 215 20.34 -6.76 -17.83
CA ILE A 215 21.33 -5.66 -17.75
C ILE A 215 22.31 -5.68 -18.93
N GLY A 216 22.53 -6.84 -19.54
CA GLY A 216 23.41 -7.02 -20.69
C GLY A 216 24.45 -8.12 -20.46
N ALA A 217 25.12 -8.50 -21.55
CA ALA A 217 26.14 -9.55 -21.52
C ALA A 217 27.29 -9.21 -20.56
N ASP A 218 27.81 -10.25 -19.91
CA ASP A 218 28.96 -10.20 -18.99
C ASP A 218 28.81 -9.23 -17.81
N THR A 219 27.58 -8.81 -17.51
CA THR A 219 27.30 -8.02 -16.32
C THR A 219 27.16 -8.91 -15.09
N VAL A 220 27.59 -8.37 -13.94
CA VAL A 220 27.51 -9.02 -12.62
C VAL A 220 26.64 -8.16 -11.72
N TYR A 221 25.78 -8.78 -10.93
CA TYR A 221 24.93 -8.15 -9.94
C TYR A 221 25.80 -7.37 -8.93
N ASN A 222 25.47 -6.10 -8.75
CA ASN A 222 26.18 -5.25 -7.81
C ASN A 222 25.53 -5.37 -6.42
N PRO A 223 26.26 -5.85 -5.39
CA PRO A 223 25.71 -6.03 -4.05
C PRO A 223 25.34 -4.71 -3.35
N SER A 224 25.70 -3.56 -3.90
CA SER A 224 25.31 -2.24 -3.40
C SER A 224 23.87 -1.84 -3.77
N ILE A 225 23.18 -2.63 -4.61
CA ILE A 225 21.76 -2.39 -4.93
C ILE A 225 20.94 -2.52 -3.64
N THR A 226 20.13 -1.50 -3.37
CA THR A 226 19.23 -1.41 -2.21
C THR A 226 17.77 -1.57 -2.62
N TYR A 227 16.96 -2.04 -1.68
CA TYR A 227 15.52 -2.22 -1.84
C TYR A 227 14.76 -1.32 -0.85
N LEU A 228 13.56 -0.88 -1.24
CA LEU A 228 12.69 -0.11 -0.38
C LEU A 228 12.15 -1.02 0.73
N PRO A 229 12.05 -0.53 1.97
CA PRO A 229 11.38 -1.29 3.01
C PRO A 229 9.90 -1.44 2.67
N ALA A 230 9.38 -2.67 2.82
CA ALA A 230 7.95 -2.92 2.65
C ALA A 230 7.13 -2.08 3.65
N PRO A 231 5.96 -1.53 3.25
CA PRO A 231 5.08 -0.84 4.17
C PRO A 231 4.66 -1.75 5.34
N ALA A 232 4.55 -1.18 6.53
CA ALA A 232 4.16 -1.91 7.74
C ALA A 232 2.96 -1.21 8.42
N PRO A 233 1.76 -1.82 8.43
CA PRO A 233 1.42 -3.09 7.77
C PRO A 233 1.40 -2.97 6.24
N LEU A 234 1.54 -4.10 5.54
CA LEU A 234 1.35 -4.13 4.10
C LEU A 234 -0.08 -3.68 3.78
N PRO A 235 -0.30 -2.85 2.74
CA PRO A 235 -1.66 -2.55 2.32
C PRO A 235 -2.29 -3.87 1.87
N PRO A 236 -3.51 -4.25 2.26
CA PRO A 236 -4.15 -5.42 1.64
C PRO A 236 -4.81 -5.08 0.30
N GLY A 237 -5.12 -6.13 -0.43
CA GLY A 237 -5.62 -6.11 -1.79
C GLY A 237 -5.18 -7.38 -2.52
N CYS A 238 -5.74 -7.63 -3.71
CA CYS A 238 -5.38 -8.80 -4.51
C CYS A 238 -3.90 -8.75 -4.96
N ASP A 239 -3.39 -7.55 -5.19
CA ASP A 239 -1.98 -7.24 -5.46
C ASP A 239 -1.08 -7.66 -4.30
N THR A 240 -1.50 -7.43 -3.06
CA THR A 240 -0.77 -7.87 -1.85
C THR A 240 -0.75 -9.38 -1.75
N ASN A 241 -1.89 -10.03 -2.00
CA ASN A 241 -1.98 -11.49 -1.99
C ASN A 241 -1.03 -12.09 -3.03
N LEU A 242 -0.98 -11.53 -4.24
CA LEU A 242 -0.06 -11.97 -5.28
C LEU A 242 1.41 -11.76 -4.87
N MET A 243 1.76 -10.55 -4.43
CA MET A 243 3.12 -10.17 -4.06
C MET A 243 3.66 -11.03 -2.92
N THR A 244 2.88 -11.18 -1.84
CA THR A 244 3.26 -11.99 -0.68
C THR A 244 3.31 -13.48 -1.02
N ALA A 245 2.36 -14.00 -1.80
CA ALA A 245 2.39 -15.40 -2.22
C ALA A 245 3.61 -15.72 -3.08
N ILE A 246 3.98 -14.87 -4.05
CA ILE A 246 5.18 -15.08 -4.87
C ILE A 246 6.43 -15.02 -4.00
N HIS A 247 6.52 -14.03 -3.11
CA HIS A 247 7.64 -13.88 -2.19
C HIS A 247 7.82 -15.13 -1.31
N ASP A 248 6.75 -15.65 -0.72
CA ASP A 248 6.84 -16.80 0.18
C ASP A 248 7.01 -18.13 -0.57
N TYR A 249 6.50 -18.22 -1.81
CA TYR A 249 6.58 -19.42 -2.65
C TYR A 249 7.98 -19.65 -3.27
N LEU A 250 8.79 -18.60 -3.41
CA LEU A 250 10.10 -18.64 -4.08
C LEU A 250 11.27 -18.27 -3.15
N PRO A 251 11.57 -19.09 -2.12
CA PRO A 251 12.71 -18.83 -1.24
C PRO A 251 14.04 -18.83 -2.02
N VAL A 252 15.04 -18.08 -1.53
CA VAL A 252 16.39 -18.09 -2.11
C VAL A 252 17.20 -19.26 -1.53
N PRO A 253 17.92 -20.06 -2.33
CA PRO A 253 17.83 -20.19 -3.79
C PRO A 253 16.70 -21.15 -4.21
N THR A 254 16.02 -20.85 -5.30
CA THR A 254 15.07 -21.76 -5.97
C THR A 254 15.32 -21.71 -7.47
N GLU A 255 15.43 -22.86 -8.12
CA GLU A 255 15.50 -22.93 -9.59
C GLU A 255 14.11 -22.78 -10.20
N VAL A 256 13.99 -21.91 -11.21
CA VAL A 256 12.70 -21.56 -11.82
C VAL A 256 12.77 -21.43 -13.33
N ILE A 257 11.61 -21.63 -13.95
CA ILE A 257 11.28 -21.09 -15.26
C ILE A 257 10.08 -20.15 -15.06
N ILE A 258 10.26 -18.87 -15.38
CA ILE A 258 9.25 -17.82 -15.26
C ILE A 258 8.85 -17.37 -16.66
N TYR A 259 7.55 -17.41 -16.94
CA TYR A 259 6.97 -16.79 -18.12
C TYR A 259 6.56 -15.37 -17.77
N VAL A 260 7.11 -14.42 -18.53
CA VAL A 260 6.89 -12.99 -18.35
C VAL A 260 6.34 -12.43 -19.67
N GLY A 261 5.16 -11.82 -19.66
CA GLY A 261 4.48 -11.44 -20.90
C GLY A 261 4.07 -12.63 -21.80
N PRO A 262 3.64 -12.37 -23.06
CA PRO A 262 3.04 -13.38 -23.93
C PRO A 262 4.05 -14.32 -24.58
N LEU A 263 5.28 -13.87 -24.83
CA LEU A 263 6.30 -14.60 -25.58
C LEU A 263 7.67 -14.61 -24.90
N THR A 264 7.81 -14.16 -23.66
CA THR A 264 9.13 -14.11 -23.01
C THR A 264 9.21 -15.12 -21.86
N GLN A 265 10.35 -15.79 -21.79
CA GLN A 265 10.65 -16.75 -20.73
C GLN A 265 12.03 -16.42 -20.15
N ALA A 266 12.11 -16.38 -18.82
CA ALA A 266 13.34 -16.32 -18.07
C ALA A 266 13.53 -17.60 -17.26
N SER A 267 14.74 -18.14 -17.20
CA SER A 267 15.08 -19.31 -16.39
C SER A 267 16.39 -19.11 -15.66
N GLY A 268 16.51 -19.67 -14.46
CA GLY A 268 17.70 -19.55 -13.61
C GLY A 268 17.37 -19.74 -12.14
N GLU A 269 18.34 -19.48 -11.28
CA GLU A 269 18.15 -19.47 -9.82
C GLU A 269 17.65 -18.10 -9.33
N ILE A 270 16.73 -18.11 -8.37
CA ILE A 270 16.34 -16.92 -7.61
C ILE A 270 17.53 -16.47 -6.77
N TYR A 271 18.14 -15.35 -7.15
CA TYR A 271 19.31 -14.76 -6.48
C TYR A 271 18.93 -13.71 -5.43
N ARG A 272 17.86 -12.94 -5.68
CA ARG A 272 17.19 -12.09 -4.69
C ARG A 272 15.68 -12.23 -4.84
N ASN A 273 15.01 -12.23 -3.70
CA ASN A 273 13.56 -12.24 -3.63
C ASN A 273 13.16 -11.16 -2.61
N GLU A 274 12.69 -10.04 -3.11
CA GLU A 274 12.30 -8.88 -2.33
C GLU A 274 10.86 -8.51 -2.69
N TYR A 275 10.12 -7.85 -1.78
CA TYR A 275 8.75 -7.49 -2.07
C TYR A 275 8.64 -6.66 -3.35
N GLY A 276 7.95 -7.20 -4.35
CA GLY A 276 7.68 -6.56 -5.62
C GLY A 276 8.66 -6.86 -6.76
N VAL A 277 9.81 -7.49 -6.48
CA VAL A 277 10.82 -7.77 -7.51
C VAL A 277 11.61 -9.04 -7.20
N ILE A 278 11.84 -9.82 -8.24
CA ILE A 278 12.73 -10.98 -8.20
C ILE A 278 13.94 -10.69 -9.08
N VAL A 279 15.11 -11.16 -8.64
CA VAL A 279 16.33 -11.15 -9.44
C VAL A 279 16.77 -12.58 -9.68
N LEU A 280 16.91 -12.96 -10.95
CA LEU A 280 17.59 -14.20 -11.34
C LEU A 280 19.07 -13.91 -11.56
N SER A 281 19.94 -14.76 -11.00
CA SER A 281 21.40 -14.74 -11.21
C SER A 281 21.96 -16.10 -10.86
N ASP A 282 23.16 -16.44 -11.35
CA ASP A 282 23.89 -17.59 -10.79
C ASP A 282 24.49 -17.24 -9.42
N ALA A 283 25.13 -18.22 -8.77
CA ALA A 283 25.73 -18.04 -7.45
C ALA A 283 26.77 -16.90 -7.37
N ASP A 284 27.45 -16.59 -8.48
CA ASP A 284 28.45 -15.52 -8.58
C ASP A 284 27.82 -14.16 -8.95
N GLY A 285 26.50 -14.12 -9.16
CA GLY A 285 25.77 -12.91 -9.56
C GLY A 285 25.89 -12.58 -11.04
N ASN A 286 26.34 -13.50 -11.90
CA ASN A 286 26.43 -13.23 -13.34
C ASN A 286 25.05 -13.16 -13.99
N THR A 287 24.96 -12.35 -15.04
CA THR A 287 23.78 -12.25 -15.93
C THR A 287 22.49 -11.95 -15.14
N PRO A 288 22.45 -10.87 -14.35
CA PRO A 288 21.28 -10.56 -13.54
C PRO A 288 20.07 -10.16 -14.41
N ILE A 289 18.92 -10.74 -14.11
CA ILE A 289 17.63 -10.44 -14.74
C ILE A 289 16.66 -9.97 -13.66
N PHE A 290 16.14 -8.75 -13.79
CA PHE A 290 15.20 -8.14 -12.85
C PHE A 290 13.77 -8.33 -13.37
N ILE A 291 12.90 -8.92 -12.56
CA ILE A 291 11.53 -9.27 -12.93
C ILE A 291 10.56 -8.65 -11.91
N PRO A 292 9.71 -7.67 -12.32
CA PRO A 292 8.64 -7.18 -11.47
C PRO A 292 7.55 -8.25 -11.29
N VAL A 293 7.13 -8.50 -10.05
CA VAL A 293 6.26 -9.65 -9.72
C VAL A 293 4.85 -9.55 -10.30
N ASN A 294 4.35 -8.32 -10.53
CA ASN A 294 3.02 -8.08 -11.09
C ASN A 294 2.91 -8.42 -12.59
N GLN A 295 4.00 -8.81 -13.23
CA GLN A 295 4.06 -9.17 -14.66
C GLN A 295 4.34 -10.67 -14.89
N ILE A 296 4.44 -11.44 -13.82
CA ILE A 296 4.67 -12.89 -13.90
C ILE A 296 3.36 -13.57 -14.30
N ALA A 297 3.38 -14.25 -15.45
CA ALA A 297 2.22 -14.96 -15.97
C ALA A 297 2.15 -16.41 -15.46
N ARG A 298 3.31 -17.06 -15.32
CA ARG A 298 3.41 -18.45 -14.88
C ARG A 298 4.79 -18.74 -14.31
N ILE A 299 4.82 -19.55 -13.25
CA ILE A 299 6.04 -20.06 -12.63
C ILE A 299 6.04 -21.58 -12.75
N ILE A 300 7.19 -22.15 -13.12
CA ILE A 300 7.45 -23.58 -13.03
C ILE A 300 8.63 -23.79 -12.09
N THR A 301 8.39 -24.55 -11.02
CA THR A 301 9.40 -25.09 -10.10
C THR A 301 9.50 -26.60 -10.37
N ASN A 302 10.71 -27.17 -10.38
CA ASN A 302 10.98 -28.62 -10.59
C ASN A 302 10.37 -29.33 -11.84
N PRO A 303 11.00 -29.30 -13.05
CA PRO A 303 10.84 -30.38 -14.07
C PRO A 303 12.15 -31.15 -14.43
N PRO A 304 12.08 -32.32 -15.12
CA PRO A 304 13.02 -33.46 -15.05
C PRO A 304 14.47 -33.27 -15.57
N GLU A 305 14.86 -32.07 -15.99
CA GLU A 305 16.23 -31.76 -16.42
C GLU A 305 17.02 -30.88 -15.41
N LEU A 306 16.38 -30.45 -14.30
CA LEU A 306 16.95 -29.56 -13.26
C LEU A 306 17.94 -30.24 -12.29
N ASN A 307 18.74 -31.19 -12.76
CA ASN A 307 19.88 -31.73 -11.99
C ASN A 307 21.21 -31.05 -12.37
N LYS A 308 21.17 -29.78 -12.77
CA LYS A 308 22.37 -28.99 -13.04
C LYS A 308 22.41 -27.76 -12.14
N THR A 309 23.05 -27.92 -10.99
CA THR A 309 23.52 -26.83 -10.13
C THR A 309 24.29 -25.77 -10.93
N ASN A 310 23.98 -24.48 -10.69
CA ASN A 310 24.70 -23.29 -11.18
C ASN A 310 24.67 -23.04 -12.70
N VAL A 311 23.48 -23.01 -13.32
CA VAL A 311 23.35 -22.57 -14.72
C VAL A 311 23.09 -21.07 -14.77
N LYS A 312 23.91 -20.34 -15.55
CA LYS A 312 23.72 -18.91 -15.84
C LYS A 312 22.28 -18.65 -16.28
N PRO A 313 21.60 -17.63 -15.74
CA PRO A 313 20.24 -17.32 -16.17
C PRO A 313 20.15 -17.03 -17.66
N VAL A 314 19.01 -17.37 -18.24
CA VAL A 314 18.70 -17.13 -19.64
C VAL A 314 17.36 -16.44 -19.73
N ILE A 315 17.26 -15.41 -20.56
CA ILE A 315 15.98 -14.82 -20.98
C ILE A 315 15.92 -14.77 -22.49
N LYS A 316 14.77 -15.19 -23.05
CA LYS A 316 14.58 -15.29 -24.51
C LYS A 316 13.13 -15.06 -24.90
N ASN A 317 12.91 -14.67 -26.15
CA ASN A 317 11.59 -14.77 -26.75
C ASN A 317 11.35 -16.21 -27.25
N LEU A 318 10.11 -16.69 -27.10
CA LEU A 318 9.71 -18.05 -27.48
C LEU A 318 9.73 -18.26 -28.99
N THR A 319 9.69 -17.19 -29.79
CA THR A 319 9.84 -17.24 -31.25
C THR A 319 11.27 -17.54 -31.70
N ASP A 320 12.27 -17.33 -30.84
CA ASP A 320 13.69 -17.54 -31.16
C ASP A 320 14.12 -19.01 -31.02
N ILE A 321 13.17 -19.94 -30.78
CA ILE A 321 13.41 -21.37 -30.57
C ILE A 321 13.22 -22.17 -31.88
N GLU A 322 12.65 -21.58 -32.93
CA GLU A 322 12.35 -22.27 -34.21
C GLU A 322 13.34 -21.98 -35.36
N SER A 323 14.56 -21.49 -35.08
CA SER A 323 15.62 -21.31 -36.10
C SER A 323 16.85 -22.18 -35.86
#